data_AF-A0A818BCR5-F1
#
_entry.id   AF-A0A818BCR5-F1
#
_cell.length_a   1.000
_cell.length_b   1.000
_cell.length_c   1.000
_cell.angle_alpha   90.00
_cell.angle_beta   90.00
_cell.angle_gamma   90.00
#
_symmetry.space_group_name_H-M   'P 1'
#
loop_
_entity.id
_entity.type
_entity.pdbx_description
1 polymer ?
#
loop_
_entity_poly.entity_id
_entity_poly.type
_entity_poly.pdbx_seq_one_letter_code
_entity_poly.pdbx_strand_id
1 'polypeptide(L)'
;SDLAWNGAGLLAAKAIFELLKKNTTLEKLHLDNNQFNTECATYIGKGLAKNETLKIITLHGNPLESSGCYAIIRPLMKHPKSQLQIIDLRGIIVNKDFIDLVTELSPILPLLTVKLGREIEKENE
;
A
#
# COMPACT_ATOMS: atom_id res chain seq x y z
N SER A 1 18.15 10.35 19.20
CA SER A 1 16.76 10.32 19.71
C SER A 1 15.81 10.40 18.53
N ASP A 2 15.60 9.26 17.87
CA ASP A 2 14.88 9.11 16.60
C ASP A 2 13.40 8.72 16.82
N LEU A 3 12.80 9.31 17.86
CA LEU A 3 11.43 9.00 18.30
C LEU A 3 10.42 10.01 17.76
N ALA A 4 10.85 11.22 17.38
CA ALA A 4 9.95 12.27 16.91
C ALA A 4 9.50 12.06 15.46
N TRP A 5 10.36 11.54 14.58
CA TRP A 5 10.04 11.35 13.15
C TRP A 5 9.22 10.08 12.89
N ASN A 6 9.51 8.98 13.60
CA ASN A 6 8.68 7.77 13.53
C ASN A 6 7.26 7.99 14.09
N GLY A 7 7.11 8.83 15.12
CA GLY A 7 5.82 9.11 15.74
C GLY A 7 4.84 9.82 14.81
N ALA A 8 5.28 10.83 14.07
CA ALA A 8 4.41 11.60 13.19
C ALA A 8 3.87 10.75 12.02
N GLY A 9 4.73 9.97 11.37
CA GLY A 9 4.33 9.05 10.30
C GLY A 9 3.33 8.00 10.78
N LEU A 10 3.57 7.40 11.95
CA LEU A 10 2.68 6.40 12.53
C LEU A 10 1.31 6.98 12.94
N LEU A 11 1.27 8.19 13.51
CA LEU A 11 0.03 8.89 13.81
C LEU A 11 -0.76 9.20 12.55
N ALA A 12 -0.09 9.67 11.49
CA ALA A 12 -0.70 9.91 10.19
C ALA A 12 -1.25 8.61 9.58
N ALA A 13 -0.50 7.50 9.63
CA ALA A 13 -0.96 6.20 9.14
C ALA A 13 -2.19 5.68 9.91
N LYS A 14 -2.26 5.88 11.23
CA LYS A 14 -3.46 5.57 12.03
C LYS A 14 -4.65 6.45 11.67
N ALA A 15 -4.43 7.74 11.41
CA ALA A 15 -5.48 8.64 10.94
C ALA A 15 -5.99 8.23 9.55
N ILE A 16 -5.10 7.84 8.63
CA ILE A 16 -5.45 7.29 7.32
C ILE A 16 -6.27 6.01 7.46
N PHE A 17 -5.89 5.11 8.37
CA PHE A 17 -6.69 3.92 8.67
C PHE A 17 -8.12 4.27 9.09
N GLU A 18 -8.30 5.20 10.04
CA GLU A 18 -9.63 5.62 10.48
C GLU A 18 -10.42 6.35 9.37
N LEU A 19 -9.75 7.15 8.55
CA LEU A 19 -10.33 7.80 7.37
C LEU A 19 -10.85 6.75 6.39
N LEU A 20 -10.01 5.80 5.96
CA LEU A 20 -10.37 4.78 4.99
C LEU A 20 -11.49 3.86 5.48
N LYS A 21 -11.50 3.53 6.77
CA LYS A 21 -12.54 2.70 7.39
C LYS A 21 -13.92 3.38 7.40
N LYS A 22 -13.98 4.71 7.54
CA LYS A 22 -15.25 5.45 7.71
C LYS A 22 -15.71 6.16 6.45
N ASN A 23 -14.79 6.50 5.56
CA ASN A 23 -15.09 7.31 4.39
C ASN A 23 -15.67 6.43 3.28
N THR A 24 -16.85 6.79 2.81
CA THR A 24 -17.59 6.10 1.73
C THR A 24 -17.77 6.96 0.49
N THR A 25 -16.92 7.98 0.31
CA THR A 25 -17.04 8.95 -0.81
C THR A 25 -15.70 9.24 -1.47
N LEU A 26 -14.60 9.08 -0.75
CA LEU A 26 -13.27 9.35 -1.25
C LEU A 26 -12.89 8.29 -2.29
N GLU A 27 -12.58 8.75 -3.50
CA GLU A 27 -12.16 7.88 -4.61
C GLU A 27 -10.65 7.87 -4.83
N LYS A 28 -9.94 8.93 -4.44
CA LYS A 28 -8.51 9.11 -4.69
C LYS A 28 -7.79 9.61 -3.46
N LEU A 29 -6.65 9.01 -3.13
CA LEU A 29 -5.85 9.37 -1.97
C LEU A 29 -4.36 9.42 -2.37
N HIS A 30 -3.74 10.59 -2.22
CA HIS A 30 -2.33 10.81 -2.55
C HIS A 30 -1.51 10.88 -1.27
N LEU A 31 -0.56 9.97 -1.11
CA LEU A 31 0.27 9.80 0.09
C LEU A 31 1.76 9.80 -0.21
N ASP A 32 2.14 10.35 -1.36
CA ASP A 32 3.52 10.34 -1.85
C ASP A 32 4.44 11.17 -0.96
N ASN A 33 5.70 10.75 -0.81
CA ASN A 33 6.77 11.46 -0.09
C ASN A 33 6.45 11.82 1.39
N ASN A 34 5.76 10.95 2.13
CA ASN A 34 5.36 11.17 3.53
C ASN A 34 6.17 10.37 4.56
N GLN A 35 7.32 9.80 4.16
CA GLN A 35 8.17 8.99 5.03
C GLN A 35 7.45 7.81 5.70
N PHE A 36 6.44 7.24 5.02
CA PHE A 36 5.77 6.04 5.52
C PHE A 36 6.69 4.82 5.40
N ASN A 37 7.03 4.24 6.55
CA ASN A 37 7.80 3.01 6.65
C ASN A 37 6.89 1.76 6.64
N THR A 38 7.49 0.57 6.75
CA THR A 38 6.78 -0.72 6.82
C THR A 38 5.70 -0.78 7.89
N GLU A 39 5.92 -0.19 9.07
CA GLU A 39 4.92 -0.17 10.15
C GLU A 39 3.69 0.66 9.73
N CYS A 40 3.92 1.83 9.15
CA CYS A 40 2.85 2.70 8.62
C CYS A 40 2.04 1.97 7.53
N ALA A 41 2.73 1.24 6.64
CA ALA A 41 2.13 0.45 5.56
C ALA A 41 1.08 -0.55 6.08
N THR A 42 1.32 -1.14 7.26
CA THR A 42 0.40 -2.09 7.89
C THR A 42 -0.94 -1.44 8.25
N TYR A 43 -0.94 -0.19 8.72
CA TYR A 43 -2.18 0.52 9.02
C TYR A 43 -2.92 0.92 7.74
N ILE A 44 -2.18 1.37 6.72
CA ILE A 44 -2.75 1.72 5.42
C ILE A 44 -3.41 0.48 4.78
N GLY A 45 -2.71 -0.66 4.71
CA GLY A 45 -3.25 -1.91 4.18
C GLY A 45 -4.51 -2.40 4.91
N LYS A 46 -4.52 -2.32 6.25
CA LYS A 46 -5.72 -2.62 7.05
C LYS A 46 -6.89 -1.68 6.76
N GLY A 47 -6.61 -0.42 6.43
CA GLY A 47 -7.63 0.58 6.07
C GLY A 47 -8.23 0.28 4.70
N LEU A 48 -7.38 -0.03 3.72
CA LEU A 48 -7.79 -0.41 2.36
C LEU A 48 -8.66 -1.66 2.36
N ALA A 49 -8.35 -2.67 3.18
CA ALA A 49 -9.16 -3.88 3.33
C ALA A 49 -10.51 -3.68 4.03
N LYS A 50 -10.85 -2.44 4.43
CA LYS A 50 -12.15 -2.06 4.98
C LYS A 50 -12.90 -1.05 4.12
N ASN A 51 -12.24 -0.53 3.08
CA ASN A 51 -12.81 0.50 2.24
C ASN A 51 -13.39 -0.13 0.96
N GLU A 52 -14.54 0.37 0.52
CA GLU A 52 -15.24 -0.10 -0.68
C GLU A 52 -15.52 1.04 -1.67
N THR A 53 -14.77 2.15 -1.60
CA THR A 53 -15.02 3.35 -2.45
C THR A 53 -13.77 3.91 -3.09
N LEU A 54 -12.62 3.76 -2.44
CA LEU A 54 -11.34 4.23 -2.93
C LEU A 54 -10.96 3.44 -4.18
N LYS A 55 -10.64 4.19 -5.24
CA LYS A 55 -10.23 3.66 -6.55
C LYS A 55 -8.72 3.81 -6.76
N ILE A 56 -8.12 4.87 -6.25
CA ILE A 56 -6.71 5.19 -6.51
C ILE A 56 -6.02 5.56 -5.21
N ILE A 57 -4.86 4.94 -4.98
CA ILE A 57 -3.92 5.34 -3.94
C ILE A 57 -2.49 5.42 -4.51
N THR A 58 -1.77 6.50 -4.18
CA THR A 58 -0.37 6.69 -4.59
C THR A 58 0.52 6.80 -3.36
N LEU A 59 1.62 6.05 -3.35
CA LEU A 59 2.52 5.89 -2.21
C LEU A 59 4.01 6.01 -2.61
N HIS A 60 4.31 6.57 -3.78
CA HIS A 60 5.70 6.66 -4.25
C HIS A 60 6.55 7.59 -3.37
N GLY A 61 7.86 7.33 -3.32
CA GLY A 61 8.78 8.12 -2.49
C GLY A 61 8.61 7.93 -0.98
N ASN A 62 7.94 6.85 -0.55
CA ASN A 62 7.91 6.43 0.84
C ASN A 62 8.87 5.24 1.06
N PRO A 63 9.60 5.17 2.18
CA PRO A 63 10.52 4.08 2.52
C PRO A 63 9.78 2.82 3.00
N LEU A 64 8.86 2.30 2.17
CA LEU A 64 8.03 1.15 2.51
C LEU A 64 8.79 -0.17 2.45
N GLU A 65 9.81 -0.26 1.58
CA GLU A 65 10.51 -1.50 1.21
C GLU A 65 9.55 -2.59 0.67
N SER A 66 10.09 -3.74 0.26
CA SER A 66 9.29 -4.91 -0.13
C SER A 66 8.26 -5.28 0.94
N SER A 67 8.68 -5.28 2.21
CA SER A 67 7.87 -5.67 3.36
C SER A 67 6.65 -4.76 3.57
N GLY A 68 6.77 -3.45 3.34
CA GLY A 68 5.66 -2.52 3.45
C GLY A 68 4.67 -2.66 2.29
N CYS A 69 5.17 -2.85 1.07
CA CYS A 69 4.34 -3.17 -0.10
C CYS A 69 3.51 -4.44 0.15
N TYR A 70 4.14 -5.47 0.74
CA TYR A 70 3.46 -6.67 1.22
C TYR A 70 2.33 -6.39 2.20
N ALA A 71 2.59 -5.56 3.21
CA ALA A 71 1.62 -5.21 4.23
C ALA A 71 0.41 -4.44 3.66
N ILE A 72 0.58 -3.73 2.55
CA ILE A 72 -0.48 -3.05 1.81
C ILE A 72 -1.32 -4.04 0.99
N ILE A 73 -0.65 -4.94 0.26
CA ILE A 73 -1.31 -5.85 -0.69
C ILE A 73 -1.98 -7.04 -0.01
N ARG A 74 -1.31 -7.69 0.94
CA ARG A 74 -1.76 -8.95 1.55
C ARG A 74 -3.18 -8.88 2.14
N PRO A 75 -3.61 -7.79 2.82
CA PRO A 75 -4.98 -7.67 3.31
C PRO A 75 -6.06 -7.67 2.21
N LEU A 76 -5.74 -7.19 1.00
CA LEU A 76 -6.68 -7.12 -0.13
C LEU A 76 -7.05 -8.50 -0.68
N MET A 77 -6.20 -9.51 -0.48
CA MET A 77 -6.47 -10.90 -0.87
C MET A 77 -7.79 -11.45 -0.27
N LYS A 78 -8.25 -10.87 0.85
CA LYS A 78 -9.48 -11.27 1.55
C LYS A 78 -10.61 -10.26 1.37
N HIS A 79 -10.47 -9.29 0.46
CA HIS A 79 -11.43 -8.19 0.27
C HIS A 79 -11.80 -7.98 -1.20
N PRO A 80 -12.54 -8.92 -1.84
CA PRO A 80 -12.89 -8.85 -3.26
C PRO A 80 -13.87 -7.72 -3.61
N LYS A 81 -14.49 -7.07 -2.61
CA LYS A 81 -15.41 -5.94 -2.81
C LYS A 81 -14.69 -4.60 -2.99
N SER A 82 -13.38 -4.57 -2.79
CA SER A 82 -12.55 -3.38 -3.00
C SER A 82 -12.83 -2.76 -4.37
N GLN A 83 -12.96 -1.43 -4.41
CA GLN A 83 -13.10 -0.67 -5.65
C GLN A 83 -11.75 -0.18 -6.18
N LEU A 84 -10.64 -0.61 -5.57
CA LEU A 84 -9.30 -0.20 -5.97
C LEU A 84 -9.01 -0.62 -7.41
N GLN A 85 -8.60 0.35 -8.20
CA GLN A 85 -8.18 0.22 -9.59
C GLN A 85 -6.69 0.47 -9.74
N ILE A 86 -6.10 1.34 -8.90
CA ILE A 86 -4.69 1.68 -8.97
C ILE A 86 -4.09 1.77 -7.57
N ILE A 87 -3.02 1.01 -7.36
CA ILE A 87 -2.07 1.22 -6.26
C ILE A 87 -0.73 1.56 -6.90
N ASP A 88 -0.24 2.78 -6.68
CA ASP A 88 1.03 3.24 -7.24
C ASP A 88 2.16 3.13 -6.22
N LEU A 89 3.05 2.17 -6.45
CA LEU A 89 4.24 1.86 -5.64
C LEU A 89 5.52 2.10 -6.44
N ARG A 90 5.47 2.93 -7.50
CA ARG A 90 6.67 3.25 -8.29
C ARG A 90 7.77 3.85 -7.40
N GLY A 91 9.02 3.52 -7.71
CA GLY A 91 10.17 3.99 -6.93
C GLY A 91 10.36 3.27 -5.60
N ILE A 92 9.66 2.16 -5.36
CA ILE A 92 9.92 1.24 -4.26
C ILE A 92 10.51 -0.04 -4.84
N ILE A 93 11.64 -0.46 -4.28
CA ILE A 93 12.30 -1.72 -4.63
C ILE A 93 11.47 -2.85 -4.04
N VAL A 94 11.13 -3.83 -4.88
CA VAL A 94 10.36 -5.02 -4.48
C VAL A 94 11.09 -6.30 -4.89
N ASN A 95 10.89 -7.36 -4.11
CA ASN A 95 11.44 -8.68 -4.39
C ASN A 95 10.46 -9.55 -5.20
N LYS A 96 10.95 -10.72 -5.65
CA LYS A 96 10.18 -11.68 -6.43
C LYS A 96 8.91 -12.17 -5.72
N ASP A 97 9.02 -12.47 -4.43
CA ASP A 97 7.88 -12.95 -3.66
C ASP A 97 6.71 -11.92 -3.72
N PHE A 98 7.02 -10.61 -3.68
CA PHE A 98 6.00 -9.57 -3.78
C PHE A 98 5.31 -9.58 -5.13
N ILE A 99 6.06 -9.82 -6.21
CA ILE A 99 5.50 -9.97 -7.56
C ILE A 99 4.58 -11.18 -7.64
N ASP A 100 4.95 -12.29 -7.00
CA ASP A 100 4.11 -13.49 -6.93
C ASP A 100 2.80 -13.18 -6.18
N LEU A 101 2.86 -12.44 -5.07
CA LEU A 101 1.66 -11.98 -4.35
C LEU A 101 0.74 -11.10 -5.22
N VAL A 102 1.30 -10.16 -5.99
CA VAL A 102 0.51 -9.33 -6.91
C VAL A 102 -0.12 -10.19 -8.02
N THR A 103 0.58 -11.21 -8.48
CA THR A 103 0.08 -12.17 -9.46
C THR A 103 -1.09 -12.99 -8.90
N GLU A 104 -1.01 -13.45 -7.65
CA GLU A 104 -2.10 -14.13 -6.94
C GLU A 104 -3.30 -13.23 -6.68
N LEU A 105 -3.09 -11.92 -6.51
CA LEU A 105 -4.17 -10.95 -6.30
C LEU A 105 -4.97 -10.67 -7.58
N SER A 106 -4.34 -10.74 -8.75
CA SER A 106 -4.94 -10.43 -10.05
C SER A 106 -6.32 -11.10 -10.28
N PRO A 107 -6.51 -12.42 -10.06
CA PRO A 107 -7.83 -13.05 -10.21
C PRO A 107 -8.87 -12.58 -9.16
N ILE A 108 -8.43 -12.06 -8.01
CA ILE A 108 -9.31 -11.60 -6.92
C ILE A 108 -9.81 -10.18 -7.20
N LEU A 109 -8.91 -9.30 -7.67
CA LEU A 109 -9.20 -7.91 -8.01
C LEU A 109 -8.78 -7.63 -9.46
N PRO A 110 -9.54 -8.12 -10.47
CA PRO A 110 -9.13 -8.06 -11.87
C PRO A 110 -9.06 -6.63 -12.44
N LEU A 111 -9.66 -5.65 -11.75
CA LEU A 111 -9.61 -4.24 -12.13
C LEU A 111 -8.44 -3.50 -11.47
N LEU A 112 -7.74 -4.13 -10.53
CA LEU A 112 -6.64 -3.51 -9.80
C LEU A 112 -5.33 -3.64 -10.60
N THR A 113 -4.73 -2.49 -10.90
CA THR A 113 -3.36 -2.37 -11.41
C THR A 113 -2.43 -1.92 -10.28
N VAL A 114 -1.43 -2.74 -9.97
CA VAL A 114 -0.32 -2.35 -9.09
C VAL A 114 0.82 -1.83 -9.95
N LYS A 115 1.15 -0.54 -9.84
CA LYS A 115 2.24 0.07 -10.61
C LYS A 115 3.54 -0.03 -9.83
N LEU A 116 4.56 -0.62 -10.48
CA LEU A 116 5.88 -0.83 -9.91
C LEU A 116 6.95 -0.09 -10.71
N GLY A 117 8.06 0.26 -10.05
CA GLY A 117 9.26 0.77 -10.71
C GLY A 117 10.04 -0.36 -11.41
N ARG A 118 11.02 -0.02 -12.25
CA ARG A 118 11.88 -1.00 -12.95
C ARG A 118 12.87 -1.73 -12.02
N GLU A 119 12.88 -1.40 -10.73
CA GLU A 119 13.84 -1.90 -9.76
C GLU A 119 13.25 -3.12 -9.03
N ILE A 120 13.49 -4.30 -9.60
CA ILE A 120 13.29 -5.57 -8.92
C ILE A 120 14.64 -5.94 -8.31
N GLU A 121 14.66 -6.34 -7.03
CA GLU A 121 15.86 -6.93 -6.44
C GLU A 121 16.29 -8.12 -7.31
N LYS A 122 17.47 -8.02 -7.94
CA LYS A 122 18.08 -9.16 -8.60
C LYS A 122 18.49 -10.11 -7.48
N GLU A 123 17.94 -11.32 -7.48
CA GLU A 123 18.50 -12.42 -6.68
C GLU A 123 19.98 -12.55 -7.08
N ASN A 124 20.88 -12.36 -6.12
CA ASN A 124 22.29 -12.66 -6.32
C ASN A 124 22.40 -14.18 -6.53
N GLU A 125 22.78 -14.59 -7.75
CA GLU A 125 23.18 -15.97 -8.08
C GLU A 125 24.35 -16.46 -7.21
#